data_AF-A0A212PK86-F1
#
_entry.id   AF-A0A212PK86-F1
#
_cell.length_a   1.000
_cell.length_b   1.000
_cell.length_c   1.000
_cell.angle_alpha   90.00
_cell.angle_beta   90.00
_cell.angle_gamma   90.00
#
_symmetry.space_group_name_H-M   'P 1'
#
loop_
_entity.id
_entity.type
_entity.pdbx_description
1 polymer ?
#
loop_
_entity_poly.entity_id
_entity_poly.type
_entity_poly.pdbx_seq_one_letter_code
_entity_poly.pdbx_strand_id
1 'polypeptide(L)'
;MKKARPIAINIAVISVLIFMLIWGNTWYRQWSQYRKGETALAAGNYVSAIAGFESAIHMYTPGSPFVERSAEKLWELGEMFEKRGDLEGAIVAYRSLRSSFYSTRGIFQPGGEWIARCDGKIEPLARMLKERQRQ
;
A
#
# COMPACT_ATOMS: atom_id res chain seq x y z
N MET A 1 12.49 -31.41 37.53
CA MET A 1 11.59 -30.68 36.60
C MET A 1 11.04 -29.31 37.10
N LYS A 2 11.17 -28.93 38.39
CA LYS A 2 10.61 -27.66 38.91
C LYS A 2 11.19 -26.36 38.30
N LYS A 3 12.46 -26.36 37.86
CA LYS A 3 13.12 -25.19 37.23
C LYS A 3 12.78 -24.98 35.75
N ALA A 4 12.24 -25.99 35.05
CA ALA A 4 11.92 -25.89 33.63
C ALA A 4 10.69 -25.00 33.37
N ARG A 5 9.71 -25.00 34.29
CA ARG A 5 8.49 -24.20 34.21
C ARG A 5 8.75 -22.67 34.21
N PRO A 6 9.54 -22.09 35.14
CA PRO A 6 9.83 -20.66 35.10
C PRO A 6 10.68 -20.25 33.88
N ILE A 7 11.59 -21.11 33.42
CA ILE A 7 12.40 -20.84 32.22
C ILE A 7 11.51 -20.79 30.97
N ALA A 8 10.60 -21.76 30.81
CA ALA A 8 9.65 -21.77 29.68
C ALA A 8 8.74 -20.53 29.68
N ILE A 9 8.28 -20.09 30.85
CA ILE A 9 7.48 -18.86 30.99
C ILE A 9 8.30 -17.63 30.55
N ASN A 10 9.54 -17.50 31.02
CA ASN A 10 10.39 -16.37 30.65
C ASN A 10 10.66 -16.34 29.12
N ILE A 11 10.92 -17.49 28.51
CA ILE A 11 11.11 -17.60 27.05
C ILE A 11 9.83 -17.19 26.31
N ALA A 12 8.67 -17.63 26.77
CA ALA A 12 7.39 -17.25 26.18
C ALA A 12 7.15 -15.74 26.28
N VAL A 13 7.40 -15.14 27.44
CA VAL A 13 7.27 -13.68 27.66
C VAL A 13 8.22 -12.90 26.75
N ILE A 14 9.49 -13.28 26.69
CA ILE A 14 10.49 -12.62 25.83
C ILE A 14 10.08 -12.74 24.35
N SER A 15 9.65 -13.91 23.91
CA SER A 15 9.19 -14.13 22.53
C SER A 15 7.99 -13.23 22.19
N VAL A 16 7.02 -13.11 23.10
CA VAL A 16 5.86 -12.23 22.92
C VAL A 16 6.28 -10.76 22.86
N LEU A 17 7.19 -10.33 23.73
CA LEU A 17 7.70 -8.96 23.72
C LEU A 17 8.44 -8.64 22.42
N ILE A 18 9.29 -9.54 21.93
CA ILE A 18 9.98 -9.38 20.64
C ILE A 18 8.96 -9.26 19.50
N PHE A 19 7.95 -10.14 19.49
CA PHE A 19 6.89 -10.08 18.49
C PHE A 19 6.14 -8.73 18.51
N MET A 20 5.75 -8.25 19.71
CA MET A 20 5.09 -6.95 19.86
C MET A 20 5.97 -5.78 19.40
N LEU A 21 7.28 -5.82 19.68
CA LEU A 21 8.22 -4.78 19.25
C LEU A 21 8.37 -4.76 17.72
N ILE A 22 8.51 -5.93 17.09
CA ILE A 22 8.60 -6.03 15.62
C ILE A 22 7.30 -5.53 14.99
N TRP A 23 6.16 -5.97 15.51
CA TRP A 23 4.84 -5.54 15.04
C TRP A 23 4.66 -4.03 15.16
N GLY A 24 4.89 -3.46 16.36
CA GLY A 24 4.72 -2.04 16.63
C GLY A 24 5.68 -1.16 15.81
N ASN A 25 6.93 -1.60 15.63
CA ASN A 25 7.89 -0.91 14.77
C ASN A 25 7.44 -0.92 13.30
N THR A 26 6.92 -2.04 12.80
CA THR A 26 6.44 -2.15 11.42
C THR A 26 5.22 -1.26 11.20
N TRP A 27 4.27 -1.27 12.14
CA TRP A 27 3.11 -0.37 12.16
C TRP A 27 3.52 1.10 12.14
N TYR A 28 4.48 1.50 12.99
CA TYR A 28 4.96 2.88 13.05
C TYR A 28 5.63 3.31 11.74
N ARG A 29 6.45 2.45 11.14
CA ARG A 29 7.08 2.70 9.85
C ARG A 29 6.03 2.85 8.74
N GLN A 30 5.01 2.01 8.74
CA GLN A 30 3.91 2.09 7.78
C GLN A 30 3.16 3.41 7.90
N TRP A 31 2.79 3.81 9.12
CA TRP A 31 2.19 5.11 9.39
C TRP A 31 3.06 6.27 8.91
N SER A 32 4.36 6.20 9.15
CA SER A 32 5.32 7.21 8.72
C SER A 32 5.34 7.37 7.19
N GLN A 33 5.31 6.25 6.44
CA GLN A 33 5.26 6.30 4.97
C GLN A 33 3.93 6.87 4.46
N TYR A 34 2.80 6.47 5.07
CA TYR A 34 1.50 7.05 4.76
C TYR A 34 1.49 8.58 4.97
N ARG A 35 2.05 9.06 6.08
CA ARG A 35 2.17 10.50 6.36
C ARG A 35 3.05 11.24 5.37
N LYS A 36 4.14 10.62 4.90
CA LYS A 36 4.97 11.19 3.82
C LYS A 36 4.17 11.31 2.53
N GLY A 37 3.38 10.28 2.19
CA GLY A 37 2.45 10.31 1.06
C GLY A 37 1.46 11.48 1.13
N GLU A 38 0.77 11.62 2.25
CA GLU A 38 -0.17 12.73 2.51
C GLU A 38 0.51 14.11 2.42
N THR A 39 1.70 14.25 2.99
CA THR A 39 2.45 15.51 2.97
C THR A 39 2.87 15.88 1.55
N ALA A 40 3.38 14.91 0.78
CA ALA A 40 3.73 15.10 -0.61
C ALA A 40 2.50 15.43 -1.47
N LEU A 41 1.35 14.78 -1.19
CA LEU A 41 0.09 15.04 -1.87
C LEU A 41 -0.38 16.48 -1.63
N ALA A 42 -0.34 16.96 -0.38
CA ALA A 42 -0.68 18.33 -0.02
C ALA A 42 0.24 19.36 -0.71
N ALA A 43 1.50 18.99 -0.97
CA ALA A 43 2.46 19.81 -1.71
C ALA A 43 2.31 19.70 -3.25
N GLY A 44 1.36 18.90 -3.76
CA GLY A 44 1.17 18.66 -5.20
C GLY A 44 2.25 17.78 -5.83
N ASN A 45 3.15 17.20 -5.03
CA ASN A 45 4.20 16.30 -5.53
C ASN A 45 3.65 14.87 -5.66
N TYR A 46 2.92 14.63 -6.76
CA TYR A 46 2.21 13.37 -6.98
C TYR A 46 3.13 12.15 -7.07
N VAL A 47 4.33 12.28 -7.63
CA VAL A 47 5.30 11.18 -7.71
C VAL A 47 5.71 10.73 -6.30
N SER A 48 6.04 11.67 -5.42
CA SER A 48 6.41 11.35 -4.04
C SER A 48 5.22 10.87 -3.22
N ALA A 49 4.01 11.38 -3.51
CA ALA A 49 2.77 10.92 -2.88
C ALA A 49 2.52 9.44 -3.17
N ILE A 50 2.57 9.05 -4.45
CA ILE A 50 2.40 7.66 -4.90
C ILE A 50 3.42 6.76 -4.21
N ALA A 51 4.71 7.11 -4.24
CA ALA A 51 5.76 6.31 -3.63
C ALA A 51 5.55 6.12 -2.11
N GLY A 52 5.05 7.14 -1.40
CA GLY A 52 4.72 7.07 0.02
C GLY A 52 3.58 6.10 0.32
N PHE A 53 2.51 6.13 -0.47
CA PHE A 53 1.36 5.24 -0.34
C PHE A 53 1.69 3.80 -0.74
N GLU A 54 2.43 3.58 -1.83
CA GLU A 54 2.94 2.25 -2.21
C GLU A 54 3.78 1.64 -1.08
N SER A 55 4.71 2.43 -0.52
CA SER A 55 5.56 1.99 0.58
C SER A 55 4.75 1.61 1.83
N ALA A 56 3.66 2.32 2.11
CA ALA A 56 2.76 1.97 3.20
C ALA A 56 2.00 0.66 2.93
N ILE A 57 1.56 0.40 1.69
CA ILE A 57 0.91 -0.88 1.34
C ILE A 57 1.93 -2.03 1.44
N HIS A 58 3.15 -1.85 0.92
CA HIS A 58 4.23 -2.83 0.98
C HIS A 58 4.58 -3.26 2.41
N MET A 59 4.44 -2.37 3.39
CA MET A 59 4.58 -2.68 4.81
C MET A 59 3.31 -3.33 5.39
N TYR A 60 2.73 -4.30 4.66
CA TYR A 60 1.48 -4.94 5.04
C TYR A 60 1.55 -5.46 6.48
N THR A 61 0.77 -4.83 7.34
CA THR A 61 0.66 -5.17 8.76
C THR A 61 -0.81 -5.49 9.02
N PRO A 62 -1.18 -6.76 9.29
CA PRO A 62 -2.58 -7.12 9.48
C PRO A 62 -3.27 -6.24 10.55
N GLY A 63 -4.51 -5.84 10.33
CA GLY A 63 -5.23 -4.95 11.24
C GLY A 63 -4.80 -3.48 11.21
N SER A 64 -3.80 -3.11 10.40
CA SER A 64 -3.44 -1.71 10.17
C SER A 64 -4.42 -1.00 9.23
N PRO A 65 -4.93 0.20 9.59
CA PRO A 65 -5.79 0.97 8.71
C PRO A 65 -5.02 1.63 7.56
N PHE A 66 -3.68 1.68 7.63
CA PHE A 66 -2.88 2.43 6.65
C PHE A 66 -2.74 1.73 5.31
N VAL A 67 -2.94 0.42 5.23
CA VAL A 67 -3.01 -0.29 3.94
C VAL A 67 -4.20 0.23 3.15
N GLU A 68 -5.39 0.17 3.75
CA GLU A 68 -6.65 0.54 3.09
C GLU A 68 -6.68 2.04 2.76
N ARG A 69 -6.28 2.89 3.70
CA ARG A 69 -6.22 4.34 3.45
C ARG A 69 -5.23 4.72 2.36
N SER A 70 -4.11 4.01 2.23
CA SER A 70 -3.15 4.24 1.14
C SER A 70 -3.73 3.79 -0.20
N ALA A 71 -4.47 2.69 -0.21
CA ALA A 71 -5.17 2.20 -1.39
C ALA A 71 -6.23 3.19 -1.88
N GLU A 72 -7.06 3.71 -0.97
CA GLU A 72 -8.03 4.78 -1.22
C GLU A 72 -7.34 6.01 -1.82
N LYS A 73 -6.21 6.46 -1.24
CA LYS A 73 -5.48 7.63 -1.75
C LYS A 73 -4.91 7.44 -3.16
N LEU A 74 -4.36 6.26 -3.46
CA LEU A 74 -3.89 5.94 -4.81
C LEU A 74 -5.05 5.86 -5.81
N TRP A 75 -6.21 5.35 -5.39
CA TRP A 75 -7.42 5.34 -6.20
C TRP A 75 -7.92 6.76 -6.49
N GLU A 76 -8.05 7.59 -5.46
CA GLU A 76 -8.45 9.01 -5.58
C GLU A 76 -7.52 9.78 -6.53
N LEU A 77 -6.21 9.52 -6.45
CA LEU A 77 -5.23 10.09 -7.38
C LEU A 77 -5.48 9.67 -8.83
N GLY A 78 -5.74 8.38 -9.06
CA GLY A 78 -6.11 7.87 -10.38
C GLY A 78 -7.34 8.56 -10.95
N GLU A 79 -8.41 8.68 -10.16
CA GLU A 79 -9.64 9.36 -10.57
C GLU A 79 -9.42 10.86 -10.82
N MET A 80 -8.58 11.50 -10.01
CA MET A 80 -8.22 12.90 -10.18
C MET A 80 -7.48 13.12 -11.51
N PHE A 81 -6.52 12.26 -11.85
CA PHE A 81 -5.80 12.33 -13.12
C PHE A 81 -6.73 12.08 -14.31
N GLU A 82 -7.64 11.11 -14.22
CA GLU A 82 -8.68 10.88 -15.23
C GLU A 82 -9.53 12.14 -15.48
N LYS A 83 -10.01 12.77 -14.40
CA LYS A 83 -10.82 14.01 -14.48
C LYS A 83 -10.06 15.18 -15.13
N ARG A 84 -8.73 15.20 -14.99
CA ARG A 84 -7.85 16.20 -15.62
C ARG A 84 -7.48 15.86 -17.06
N GLY A 85 -7.87 14.69 -17.56
CA GLY A 85 -7.51 14.19 -18.89
C GLY A 85 -6.08 13.66 -18.99
N ASP A 86 -5.36 13.58 -17.86
CA ASP A 86 -4.02 13.03 -17.74
C ASP A 86 -4.09 11.50 -17.65
N LEU A 87 -4.14 10.87 -18.83
CA LEU A 87 -4.24 9.41 -18.93
C LEU A 87 -2.99 8.71 -18.41
N GLU A 88 -1.80 9.29 -18.61
CA GLU A 88 -0.54 8.71 -18.16
C GLU A 88 -0.48 8.69 -16.63
N GLY A 89 -0.76 9.82 -15.98
CA GLY A 89 -0.82 9.93 -14.52
C GLY A 89 -1.85 8.97 -13.91
N ALA A 90 -3.03 8.84 -14.53
CA ALA A 90 -4.07 7.92 -14.07
C ALA A 90 -3.60 6.45 -14.15
N ILE A 91 -3.01 6.05 -15.28
CA ILE A 91 -2.48 4.69 -15.46
C ILE A 91 -1.37 4.40 -14.46
N VAL A 92 -0.48 5.36 -14.19
CA VAL A 92 0.58 5.20 -13.19
C VAL A 92 -0.02 4.97 -11.81
N ALA A 93 -0.95 5.80 -11.35
CA ALA A 93 -1.58 5.66 -10.03
C ALA A 93 -2.28 4.29 -9.85
N TYR A 94 -3.09 3.86 -10.84
CA TYR A 94 -3.77 2.57 -10.77
C TYR A 94 -2.81 1.38 -10.84
N ARG A 95 -1.75 1.46 -11.67
CA ARG A 95 -0.74 0.41 -11.73
C ARG A 95 0.04 0.30 -10.43
N SER A 96 0.40 1.43 -9.82
CA SER A 96 1.05 1.52 -8.52
C SER A 96 0.21 0.88 -7.42
N LEU A 97 -1.09 1.17 -7.38
CA LEU A 97 -2.03 0.53 -6.45
C LEU A 97 -2.06 -1.00 -6.64
N ARG A 98 -2.24 -1.43 -7.89
CA ARG A 98 -2.33 -2.86 -8.23
C ARG A 98 -1.04 -3.61 -7.92
N SER A 99 0.11 -3.07 -8.32
CA SER A 99 1.42 -3.69 -8.10
C SER A 99 1.74 -3.79 -6.62
N SER A 100 1.36 -2.80 -5.81
CA SER A 100 1.55 -2.82 -4.36
C SER A 100 0.82 -3.96 -3.67
N PHE A 101 -0.36 -4.35 -4.17
CA PHE A 101 -1.05 -5.52 -3.65
C PHE A 101 -0.50 -6.85 -4.19
N TYR A 102 0.01 -6.88 -5.43
CA TYR A 102 0.70 -8.08 -5.91
C TYR A 102 2.00 -8.37 -5.16
N SER A 103 2.76 -7.35 -4.78
CA SER A 103 4.03 -7.50 -4.05
C SER A 103 3.86 -7.91 -2.58
N THR A 104 2.66 -7.71 -2.01
CA THR A 104 2.32 -8.09 -0.63
C THR A 104 1.67 -9.47 -0.52
N ARG A 105 1.55 -10.19 -1.64
CA ARG A 105 1.02 -11.55 -1.67
C ARG A 105 1.94 -12.51 -0.91
N GLY A 106 1.34 -13.25 0.01
CA GLY A 106 1.98 -14.38 0.68
C GLY A 106 1.14 -15.64 0.49
N ILE A 107 0.68 -16.19 1.62
CA ILE A 107 -0.23 -17.34 1.65
C ILE A 107 -1.61 -16.98 1.08
N PHE A 108 -2.05 -15.74 1.28
CA PHE A 108 -3.29 -15.19 0.71
C PHE A 108 -2.98 -13.93 -0.12
N GLN A 109 -3.93 -13.52 -0.95
CA GLN A 109 -3.86 -12.30 -1.75
C GLN A 109 -4.63 -11.17 -1.05
N PRO A 110 -3.94 -10.20 -0.42
CA PRO A 110 -4.61 -8.99 0.07
C PRO A 110 -5.07 -8.10 -1.09
N GLY A 111 -6.09 -7.27 -0.86
CA GLY A 111 -6.51 -6.23 -1.80
C GLY A 111 -7.11 -6.73 -3.12
N GLY A 112 -7.69 -7.93 -3.16
CA GLY A 112 -8.27 -8.51 -4.38
C GLY A 112 -9.33 -7.60 -5.05
N GLU A 113 -10.13 -6.90 -4.25
CA GLU A 113 -11.09 -5.92 -4.76
C GLU A 113 -10.41 -4.73 -5.44
N TRP A 114 -9.36 -4.17 -4.82
CA TRP A 114 -8.56 -3.09 -5.42
C TRP A 114 -7.90 -3.51 -6.73
N ILE A 115 -7.35 -4.73 -6.78
CA ILE A 115 -6.76 -5.29 -8.00
C ILE A 115 -7.79 -5.34 -9.13
N ALA A 116 -8.97 -5.91 -8.86
CA ALA A 116 -10.04 -6.01 -9.86
C ALA A 116 -10.52 -4.63 -10.35
N ARG A 117 -10.67 -3.66 -9.44
CA ARG A 117 -11.01 -2.27 -9.78
C ARG A 117 -9.95 -1.63 -10.68
N CYS A 118 -8.66 -1.79 -10.35
CA CYS A 118 -7.57 -1.27 -11.16
C CYS A 118 -7.51 -1.91 -12.55
N ASP A 119 -7.71 -3.22 -12.65
CA ASP A 119 -7.72 -3.92 -13.95
C ASP A 119 -8.82 -3.37 -14.87
N GLY A 120 -10.00 -3.11 -14.33
CA GLY A 120 -11.11 -2.49 -15.07
C GLY A 120 -10.83 -1.06 -15.56
N LYS A 121 -9.89 -0.34 -14.93
CA LYS A 121 -9.49 1.03 -15.32
C LYS A 121 -8.30 1.07 -16.27
N ILE A 122 -7.27 0.28 -16.01
CA ILE A 122 -5.99 0.36 -16.72
C ILE A 122 -6.14 0.03 -18.20
N GLU A 123 -6.89 -1.02 -18.56
CA GLU A 123 -7.00 -1.45 -19.96
C GLU A 123 -7.69 -0.40 -20.85
N PRO A 124 -8.87 0.15 -20.50
CA PRO A 124 -9.50 1.20 -21.28
C PRO A 124 -8.62 2.45 -21.41
N LEU A 125 -8.02 2.91 -20.31
CA LEU A 125 -7.17 4.11 -20.31
C LEU A 125 -5.92 3.92 -21.18
N ALA A 126 -5.29 2.74 -21.11
CA ALA A 126 -4.12 2.43 -21.94
C ALA A 126 -4.47 2.39 -23.43
N ARG A 127 -5.67 1.91 -23.79
CA ARG A 127 -6.16 1.94 -25.17
C ARG A 127 -6.36 3.37 -25.67
N MET A 128 -7.05 4.20 -24.88
CA MET A 128 -7.27 5.63 -25.20
C MET A 128 -5.95 6.38 -25.37
N LEU A 129 -4.97 6.14 -24.50
CA LEU A 129 -3.64 6.76 -24.60
C LEU A 129 -2.95 6.37 -25.91
N LYS A 130 -2.98 5.08 -26.26
CA LYS A 130 -2.38 4.58 -27.51
C LYS A 130 -3.03 5.18 -28.75
N GLU A 131 -4.35 5.39 -28.72
CA GLU A 131 -5.09 6.04 -29.80
C GLU A 131 -4.69 7.52 -29.94
N ARG A 132 -4.57 8.25 -28.83
CA ARG A 132 -4.09 9.65 -28.83
C ARG A 132 -2.67 9.80 -29.36
N GLN A 133 -1.79 8.85 -29.09
CA GLN A 133 -0.39 8.87 -29.57
C GLN A 133 -0.24 8.52 -31.05
N ARG A 134 -1.28 7.96 -31.69
CA ARG A 134 -1.29 7.59 -33.11
C ARG A 134 -1.81 8.70 -34.02
N GLN A 135 -2.42 9.73 -33.44
CA GLN A 135 -2.90 10.93 -34.13
C GLN A 135 -1.80 11.97 -34.18
#